data_AF-A0A1I1ZUK7-F1
#
_entry.id   AF-A0A1I1ZUK7-F1
#
_cell.length_a   1.000
_cell.length_b   1.000
_cell.length_c   1.000
_cell.angle_alpha   90.00
_cell.angle_beta   90.00
_cell.angle_gamma   90.00
#
_symmetry.space_group_name_H-M   'P 1'
#
loop_
_entity.id
_entity.type
_entity.pdbx_description
1 polymer ?
#
loop_
_entity_poly.entity_id
_entity_poly.type
_entity_poly.pdbx_seq_one_letter_code
_entity_poly.pdbx_strand_id
1 'polypeptide(L)'
;MTDPLMMSTCCPPDSEEVVPVIRCAGRWFNEIRPDTAMAETVAGFIRRRFLHAYGAEPSLRIPALLALTTAQGSLLAAVGVRNAALEKLFLEDYLSVPVESVMPVAGIERHRIAEIAHLAGVEAGVSRFLFASLSVWLDGAGYDWVVCTGTDQLRNSFHRLGIATQVLATADPATLPDGGAGWGRYYDHHPVVMAIRVADGMSALRTAGLLRLIQPVESEAPGEEAMAGGSYGHIA
;
A
#
# COMPACT_ATOMS: atom_id res chain seq x y z
N MET A 1 19.70 -24.92 4.74
CA MET A 1 19.19 -24.25 3.52
C MET A 1 18.28 -23.13 3.98
N THR A 2 18.77 -21.90 3.98
CA THR A 2 17.99 -20.72 4.34
C THR A 2 16.92 -20.53 3.27
N ASP A 3 15.66 -20.49 3.67
CA ASP A 3 14.55 -20.22 2.76
C ASP A 3 14.84 -18.90 2.01
N PRO A 4 14.85 -18.84 0.67
CA PRO A 4 15.02 -17.60 -0.07
C PRO A 4 13.96 -16.53 0.25
N LEU A 5 12.85 -16.91 0.92
CA LEU A 5 11.88 -15.98 1.54
C LEU A 5 12.38 -15.29 2.81
N MET A 6 13.40 -15.85 3.48
CA MET A 6 14.00 -15.33 4.72
C MET A 6 15.20 -14.40 4.46
N MET A 7 15.56 -14.13 3.20
CA MET A 7 16.46 -13.03 2.90
C MET A 7 15.72 -11.71 3.16
N SER A 8 15.83 -11.25 4.41
CA SER A 8 15.32 -9.96 4.89
C SER A 8 15.75 -8.88 3.90
N THR A 9 14.81 -8.46 3.06
CA THR A 9 15.03 -7.34 2.17
C THR A 9 14.99 -6.09 3.04
N CYS A 10 16.13 -5.41 3.17
CA CYS A 10 16.29 -4.29 4.08
C CYS A 10 15.84 -2.99 3.41
N CYS A 11 14.95 -2.28 4.08
CA CYS A 11 14.45 -0.95 3.77
C CYS A 11 14.73 -0.08 5.01
N PRO A 12 16.00 0.37 5.20
CA PRO A 12 16.39 1.10 6.39
C PRO A 12 15.62 2.42 6.47
N PRO A 13 15.07 2.78 7.65
CA PRO A 13 14.24 3.97 7.80
C PRO A 13 15.02 5.29 7.63
N ASP A 14 16.36 5.25 7.78
CA ASP A 14 17.23 6.42 7.66
C ASP A 14 17.71 6.69 6.22
N SER A 15 17.31 5.86 5.25
CA SER A 15 17.63 6.11 3.85
C SER A 15 16.82 7.29 3.34
N GLU A 16 17.47 8.23 2.63
CA GLU A 16 16.76 9.32 1.96
C GLU A 16 15.71 8.81 0.96
N GLU A 17 15.80 7.56 0.47
CA GLU A 17 14.83 6.99 -0.48
C GLU A 17 13.53 6.52 0.21
N VAL A 18 13.49 6.56 1.55
CA VAL A 18 12.40 6.08 2.40
C VAL A 18 11.87 7.26 3.22
N VAL A 19 10.57 7.52 3.15
CA VAL A 19 9.91 8.58 3.92
C VAL A 19 8.96 7.93 4.93
N PRO A 20 9.31 7.84 6.21
CA PRO A 20 8.43 7.30 7.24
C PRO A 20 7.20 8.19 7.41
N VAL A 21 6.01 7.60 7.30
CA VAL A 21 4.74 8.34 7.40
C VAL A 21 3.98 8.00 8.68
N ILE A 22 3.95 6.73 9.06
CA ILE A 22 3.14 6.24 10.18
C ILE A 22 3.92 5.17 10.94
N ARG A 23 3.79 5.17 12.27
CA ARG A 23 4.21 4.05 13.12
C ARG A 23 2.99 3.24 13.56
N CYS A 24 3.04 1.92 13.40
CA CYS A 24 1.95 1.01 13.76
C CYS A 24 2.47 -0.17 14.60
N ALA A 25 2.16 -0.22 15.90
CA ALA A 25 2.58 -1.31 16.78
C ALA A 25 4.07 -1.68 16.67
N GLY A 26 4.94 -0.66 16.66
CA GLY A 26 6.40 -0.83 16.54
C GLY A 26 6.93 -1.08 15.12
N ARG A 27 6.08 -1.01 14.09
CA ARG A 27 6.44 -1.10 12.67
C ARG A 27 6.41 0.27 12.02
N TRP A 28 7.18 0.46 10.96
CA TRP A 28 7.14 1.66 10.14
C TRP A 28 6.31 1.42 8.89
N PHE A 29 5.45 2.36 8.56
CA PHE A 29 4.82 2.47 7.27
C PHE A 29 5.46 3.66 6.55
N ASN A 30 5.98 3.41 5.36
CA ASN A 30 6.86 4.33 4.66
C ASN A 30 6.37 4.54 3.22
N GLU A 31 6.47 5.77 2.75
CA GLU A 31 6.49 6.10 1.33
C GLU A 31 7.88 5.83 0.76
N ILE A 32 7.94 5.25 -0.43
CA ILE A 32 9.18 4.96 -1.13
C ILE A 32 9.30 5.90 -2.31
N ARG A 33 10.41 6.63 -2.40
CA ARG A 33 10.64 7.58 -3.50
C ARG A 33 10.70 6.83 -4.83
N PRO A 34 9.96 7.27 -5.86
CA PRO A 34 9.98 6.63 -7.19
C PRO A 34 11.35 6.75 -7.85
N ASP A 35 11.63 5.88 -8.82
CA ASP A 35 12.86 5.89 -9.62
C ASP A 35 14.17 5.77 -8.80
N THR A 36 14.09 5.12 -7.64
CA THR A 36 15.22 4.89 -6.72
C THR A 36 15.60 3.41 -6.63
N ALA A 37 16.79 3.13 -6.08
CA ALA A 37 17.22 1.74 -5.83
C ALA A 37 16.32 1.05 -4.80
N MET A 38 15.77 1.81 -3.86
CA MET A 38 14.79 1.31 -2.89
C MET A 38 13.47 0.95 -3.57
N ALA A 39 12.98 1.75 -4.51
CA ALA A 39 11.79 1.40 -5.29
C ALA A 39 11.95 0.06 -6.02
N GLU A 40 13.10 -0.16 -6.67
CA GLU A 40 13.41 -1.45 -7.32
C GLU A 40 13.53 -2.60 -6.31
N THR A 41 14.09 -2.34 -5.13
CA THR A 41 14.18 -3.31 -4.05
C THR A 41 12.80 -3.78 -3.58
N VAL A 42 11.88 -2.83 -3.39
CA VAL A 42 10.49 -3.10 -2.97
C VAL A 42 9.69 -3.74 -4.11
N ALA A 43 9.87 -3.31 -5.36
CA ALA A 43 9.27 -3.96 -6.53
C ALA A 43 9.77 -5.42 -6.69
N GLY A 44 11.05 -5.66 -6.47
CA GLY A 44 11.63 -7.00 -6.45
C GLY A 44 11.04 -7.88 -5.34
N PHE A 45 10.80 -7.31 -4.15
CA PHE A 45 10.08 -7.99 -3.07
C PHE A 45 8.67 -8.42 -3.52
N ILE A 46 7.89 -7.51 -4.13
CA ILE A 46 6.56 -7.80 -4.68
C ILE A 46 6.64 -8.95 -5.70
N ARG A 47 7.54 -8.86 -6.68
CA ARG A 47 7.71 -9.90 -7.72
C ARG A 47 7.99 -11.28 -7.12
N ARG A 48 8.91 -11.36 -6.14
CA ARG A 48 9.21 -12.62 -5.44
C ARG A 48 7.98 -13.20 -4.73
N ARG A 49 7.11 -12.35 -4.16
CA ARG A 49 5.88 -12.81 -3.49
C ARG A 49 4.84 -13.33 -4.48
N PHE A 50 4.68 -12.68 -5.64
CA PHE A 50 3.82 -13.17 -6.71
C PHE A 50 4.32 -14.50 -7.27
N LEU A 51 5.62 -14.62 -7.52
CA LEU A 51 6.25 -15.85 -7.97
C LEU A 51 6.01 -17.00 -6.98
N HIS A 52 6.23 -16.75 -5.69
CA HIS A 52 6.03 -17.78 -4.66
C HIS A 52 4.56 -18.18 -4.50
N ALA A 53 3.63 -17.22 -4.45
CA ALA A 53 2.23 -17.49 -4.21
C ALA A 53 1.54 -18.17 -5.41
N TYR A 54 1.87 -17.73 -6.63
CA TYR A 54 1.10 -18.05 -7.82
C TYR A 54 1.93 -18.68 -8.94
N GLY A 55 3.26 -18.76 -8.82
CA GLY A 55 4.13 -19.07 -9.95
C GLY A 55 4.10 -17.97 -11.01
N ALA A 56 3.90 -16.72 -10.58
CA ALA A 56 3.62 -15.58 -11.44
C ALA A 56 4.80 -14.61 -11.53
N GLU A 57 5.14 -14.20 -12.75
CA GLU A 57 6.08 -13.13 -13.08
C GLU A 57 5.40 -12.10 -13.99
N PRO A 58 4.37 -11.39 -13.50
CA PRO A 58 3.65 -10.41 -14.30
C PRO A 58 4.56 -9.23 -14.66
N SER A 59 4.34 -8.65 -15.84
CA SER A 59 4.95 -7.38 -16.22
C SER A 59 4.30 -6.25 -15.41
N LEU A 60 4.83 -6.00 -14.22
CA LEU A 60 4.27 -5.03 -13.28
C LEU A 60 4.54 -3.59 -13.74
N ARG A 61 3.46 -2.82 -13.92
CA ARG A 61 3.54 -1.35 -14.05
C ARG A 61 3.65 -0.74 -12.66
N ILE A 62 4.84 -0.65 -12.09
CA ILE A 62 5.01 -0.25 -10.69
C ILE A 62 4.56 1.20 -10.47
N PRO A 63 3.56 1.46 -9.60
CA PRO A 63 3.15 2.82 -9.25
C PRO A 63 3.94 3.33 -8.05
N ALA A 64 3.53 4.45 -7.45
CA ALA A 64 4.07 4.88 -6.16
C ALA A 64 3.95 3.75 -5.12
N LEU A 65 5.01 3.51 -4.36
CA LEU A 65 5.12 2.37 -3.45
C LEU A 65 5.03 2.80 -1.99
N LEU A 66 4.29 2.03 -1.22
CA LEU A 66 4.25 2.09 0.23
C LEU A 66 4.77 0.77 0.79
N ALA A 67 5.55 0.84 1.88
CA ALA A 67 6.16 -0.32 2.50
C ALA A 67 5.93 -0.33 4.02
N LEU A 68 5.51 -1.48 4.54
CA LEU A 68 5.50 -1.77 5.97
C LEU A 68 6.77 -2.53 6.34
N THR A 69 7.54 -2.02 7.29
CA THR A 69 8.80 -2.61 7.75
C THR A 69 8.81 -2.85 9.26
N THR A 70 9.69 -3.74 9.71
CA THR A 70 10.04 -3.83 11.14
C THR A 70 10.73 -2.53 11.59
N ALA A 71 10.89 -2.33 12.90
CA ALA A 71 11.69 -1.21 13.42
C ALA A 71 13.14 -1.20 12.88
N GLN A 72 13.67 -2.38 12.50
CA GLN A 72 15.01 -2.58 11.95
C GLN A 72 15.06 -2.43 10.41
N GLY A 73 13.93 -2.10 9.76
CA GLY A 73 13.86 -1.90 8.32
C GLY A 73 13.59 -3.15 7.49
N SER A 74 13.38 -4.33 8.06
CA SER A 74 13.03 -5.52 7.28
C SER A 74 11.64 -5.37 6.65
N LEU A 75 11.51 -5.58 5.33
CA LEU A 75 10.22 -5.53 4.64
C LEU A 75 9.26 -6.62 5.14
N LEU A 76 8.10 -6.19 5.64
CA LEU A 76 7.01 -7.06 6.08
C LEU A 76 5.88 -7.10 5.04
N ALA A 77 5.61 -5.98 4.39
CA ALA A 77 4.67 -5.90 3.29
C ALA A 77 4.95 -4.68 2.41
N ALA A 78 4.47 -4.73 1.18
CA ALA A 78 4.54 -3.65 0.21
C ALA A 78 3.24 -3.56 -0.57
N VAL A 79 2.92 -2.37 -1.04
CA VAL A 79 1.73 -2.10 -1.83
C VAL A 79 1.99 -0.93 -2.78
N GLY A 80 1.41 -0.99 -3.97
CA GLY A 80 1.39 0.10 -4.92
C GLY A 80 0.12 0.93 -4.80
N VAL A 81 0.24 2.24 -5.00
CA VAL A 81 -0.88 3.18 -5.00
C VAL A 81 -0.87 4.01 -6.28
N ARG A 82 -2.01 4.06 -6.98
CA ARG A 82 -2.24 4.98 -8.11
C ARG A 82 -3.36 5.94 -7.78
N ASN A 83 -3.21 7.20 -8.18
CA ASN A 83 -4.29 8.18 -8.14
C ASN A 83 -5.03 8.15 -9.49
N ALA A 84 -6.34 7.93 -9.48
CA ALA A 84 -7.11 7.80 -10.73
C ALA A 84 -7.14 9.10 -11.57
N ALA A 85 -6.84 10.27 -10.99
CA ALA A 85 -6.73 11.51 -11.74
C ALA A 85 -5.38 11.69 -12.46
N LEU A 86 -4.32 11.03 -12.00
CA LEU A 86 -2.98 11.18 -12.57
C LEU A 86 -2.70 10.17 -13.69
N GLU A 87 -3.31 8.99 -13.62
CA GLU A 87 -3.12 7.94 -14.61
C GLU A 87 -4.35 7.02 -14.73
N LYS A 88 -4.40 6.26 -15.84
CA LYS A 88 -5.35 5.16 -15.99
C LYS A 88 -5.00 4.03 -15.03
N LEU A 89 -5.98 3.56 -14.26
CA LEU A 89 -5.77 2.49 -13.29
C LEU A 89 -5.53 1.16 -14.01
N PHE A 90 -4.85 0.21 -13.37
CA PHE A 90 -4.65 -1.12 -13.94
C PHE A 90 -5.97 -1.89 -14.01
N LEU A 91 -6.78 -1.85 -12.95
CA LEU A 91 -8.07 -2.52 -12.93
C LEU A 91 -9.08 -2.01 -13.97
N GLU A 92 -8.84 -0.85 -14.59
CA GLU A 92 -9.67 -0.34 -15.68
C GLU A 92 -9.50 -1.14 -16.97
N ASP A 93 -8.50 -2.02 -17.07
CA ASP A 93 -8.42 -3.00 -18.16
C ASP A 93 -9.47 -4.13 -18.00
N TYR A 94 -9.98 -4.37 -16.78
CA TYR A 94 -11.09 -5.31 -16.54
C TYR A 94 -12.48 -4.67 -16.71
N LEU A 95 -12.54 -3.34 -16.85
CA LEU A 95 -13.79 -2.58 -16.90
C LEU A 95 -14.06 -2.09 -18.33
N SER A 96 -15.33 -2.11 -18.73
CA SER A 96 -15.76 -1.57 -20.03
C SER A 96 -15.91 -0.05 -20.04
N VAL A 97 -15.89 0.57 -18.86
CA VAL A 97 -16.06 2.02 -18.63
C VAL A 97 -15.08 2.48 -17.55
N PRO A 98 -14.78 3.79 -17.45
CA PRO A 98 -13.95 4.33 -16.38
C PRO A 98 -14.47 3.96 -14.98
N VAL A 99 -13.56 3.77 -14.02
CA VAL A 99 -13.91 3.23 -12.70
C VAL A 99 -14.98 4.04 -11.98
N GLU A 100 -14.94 5.38 -12.07
CA GLU A 100 -15.90 6.29 -11.45
C GLU A 100 -17.34 6.06 -11.93
N SER A 101 -17.51 5.48 -13.11
CA SER A 101 -18.83 5.18 -13.69
C SER A 101 -19.49 3.93 -13.11
N VAL A 102 -18.70 3.03 -12.49
CA VAL A 102 -19.19 1.78 -11.90
C VAL A 102 -19.16 1.81 -10.37
N MET A 103 -18.80 2.95 -9.77
CA MET A 103 -18.72 3.06 -8.32
C MET A 103 -20.08 2.91 -7.64
N PRO A 104 -20.11 2.52 -6.35
CA PRO A 104 -21.34 2.33 -5.59
C PRO A 104 -22.23 3.57 -5.45
N VAL A 105 -21.64 4.75 -5.64
CA VAL A 105 -22.32 6.05 -5.58
C VAL A 105 -21.88 6.87 -6.78
N ALA A 106 -22.81 7.65 -7.34
CA ALA A 106 -22.56 8.49 -8.51
C ALA A 106 -21.80 9.77 -8.14
N GLY A 107 -21.12 10.36 -9.13
CA GLY A 107 -20.52 11.69 -9.02
C GLY A 107 -19.21 11.75 -8.22
N ILE A 108 -18.51 10.62 -8.06
CA ILE A 108 -17.19 10.62 -7.42
C ILE A 108 -16.15 11.20 -8.38
N GLU A 109 -15.41 12.18 -7.90
CA GLU A 109 -14.30 12.77 -8.66
C GLU A 109 -13.11 11.82 -8.67
N ARG A 110 -12.47 11.62 -9.83
CA ARG A 110 -11.35 10.68 -9.98
C ARG A 110 -10.19 10.93 -9.00
N HIS A 111 -9.92 12.18 -8.62
CA HIS A 111 -8.84 12.49 -7.68
C HIS A 111 -9.10 11.97 -6.25
N ARG A 112 -10.36 11.62 -5.93
CA ARG A 112 -10.78 10.99 -4.66
C ARG A 112 -10.72 9.46 -4.70
N ILE A 113 -10.29 8.88 -5.81
CA ILE A 113 -10.19 7.43 -6.01
C ILE A 113 -8.72 7.01 -6.10
N ALA A 114 -8.30 6.13 -5.19
CA ALA A 114 -7.00 5.47 -5.24
C ALA A 114 -7.15 4.01 -5.68
N GLU A 115 -6.25 3.54 -6.54
CA GLU A 115 -6.06 2.10 -6.75
C GLU A 115 -5.01 1.57 -5.80
N ILE A 116 -5.33 0.48 -5.11
CA ILE A 116 -4.37 -0.31 -4.35
C ILE A 116 -3.98 -1.53 -5.17
N ALA A 117 -2.74 -1.53 -5.65
CA ALA A 117 -2.18 -2.56 -6.53
C ALA A 117 -1.05 -3.33 -5.84
N HIS A 118 -0.72 -4.51 -6.38
CA HIS A 118 0.49 -5.26 -6.04
C HIS A 118 0.69 -5.55 -4.54
N LEU A 119 -0.40 -5.74 -3.79
CA LEU A 119 -0.36 -6.02 -2.36
C LEU A 119 0.40 -7.33 -2.08
N ALA A 120 1.53 -7.23 -1.38
CA ALA A 120 2.39 -8.36 -1.04
C ALA A 120 2.82 -8.29 0.43
N GLY A 121 2.75 -9.39 1.18
CA GLY A 121 3.18 -9.45 2.58
C GLY A 121 3.86 -10.76 2.95
N VAL A 122 4.73 -10.77 3.97
CA VAL A 122 5.57 -11.91 4.37
C VAL A 122 4.82 -12.94 5.22
N GLU A 123 3.92 -12.50 6.11
CA GLU A 123 3.35 -13.38 7.16
C GLU A 123 1.83 -13.26 7.31
N ALA A 124 1.22 -14.35 7.82
CA ALA A 124 -0.17 -14.35 8.23
C ALA A 124 -0.38 -13.33 9.37
N GLY A 125 -1.30 -12.39 9.18
CA GLY A 125 -1.67 -11.40 10.18
C GLY A 125 -0.98 -10.04 10.04
N VAL A 126 0.09 -9.91 9.23
CA VAL A 126 0.71 -8.60 8.90
C VAL A 126 -0.28 -7.68 8.19
N SER A 127 -1.18 -8.24 7.40
CA SER A 127 -2.21 -7.48 6.66
C SER A 127 -3.05 -6.56 7.55
N ARG A 128 -3.29 -6.91 8.82
CA ARG A 128 -4.09 -6.06 9.72
C ARG A 128 -3.39 -4.72 10.04
N PHE A 129 -2.06 -4.76 10.19
CA PHE A 129 -1.25 -3.56 10.45
C PHE A 129 -1.08 -2.75 9.18
N LEU A 130 -0.93 -3.43 8.04
CA LEU A 130 -0.89 -2.79 6.74
C LEU A 130 -2.20 -2.06 6.43
N PHE A 131 -3.36 -2.70 6.59
CA PHE A 131 -4.64 -2.06 6.32
C PHE A 131 -4.93 -0.92 7.30
N ALA A 132 -4.53 -1.05 8.56
CA ALA A 132 -4.63 0.05 9.53
C ALA A 132 -3.81 1.27 9.10
N SER A 133 -2.53 1.06 8.77
CA SER A 133 -1.63 2.14 8.35
C SER A 133 -2.05 2.75 7.02
N LEU A 134 -2.41 1.90 6.04
CA LEU A 134 -2.87 2.31 4.72
C LEU A 134 -4.17 3.12 4.80
N SER A 135 -5.14 2.73 5.65
CA SER A 135 -6.40 3.46 5.78
C SER A 135 -6.19 4.86 6.34
N VAL A 136 -5.31 5.01 7.34
CA VAL A 136 -4.95 6.33 7.90
C VAL A 136 -4.21 7.18 6.86
N TRP A 137 -3.29 6.57 6.11
CA TRP A 137 -2.57 7.26 5.04
C TRP A 137 -3.52 7.75 3.94
N LEU A 138 -4.46 6.90 3.49
CA LEU A 138 -5.44 7.24 2.46
C LEU A 138 -6.38 8.38 2.90
N ASP A 139 -6.84 8.33 4.15
CA ASP A 139 -7.68 9.37 4.75
C ASP A 139 -6.91 10.71 4.81
N GLY A 140 -5.65 10.68 5.28
CA GLY A 140 -4.78 11.85 5.31
C GLY A 140 -4.41 12.40 3.92
N ALA A 141 -4.33 11.54 2.91
CA ALA A 141 -4.11 11.92 1.52
C ALA A 141 -5.38 12.42 0.81
N GLY A 142 -6.54 12.39 1.48
CA GLY A 142 -7.80 12.95 0.96
C GLY A 142 -8.57 12.04 0.00
N TYR A 143 -8.29 10.73 -0.01
CA TYR A 143 -9.06 9.77 -0.79
C TYR A 143 -10.36 9.36 -0.09
N ASP A 144 -11.46 9.32 -0.83
CA ASP A 144 -12.75 8.84 -0.32
C ASP A 144 -12.93 7.34 -0.59
N TRP A 145 -12.35 6.86 -1.68
CA TRP A 145 -12.52 5.49 -2.17
C TRP A 145 -11.20 4.85 -2.55
N VAL A 146 -11.10 3.58 -2.19
CA VAL A 146 -10.10 2.65 -2.69
C VAL A 146 -10.77 1.68 -3.63
N VAL A 147 -10.10 1.41 -4.75
CA VAL A 147 -10.41 0.31 -5.64
C VAL A 147 -9.23 -0.64 -5.72
N CYS A 148 -9.47 -1.94 -5.80
CA CYS A 148 -8.40 -2.91 -5.95
C CYS A 148 -8.89 -4.17 -6.66
N THR A 149 -7.96 -4.90 -7.26
CA THR A 149 -8.21 -6.26 -7.74
C THR A 149 -7.66 -7.24 -6.71
N GLY A 150 -8.52 -8.12 -6.18
CA GLY A 150 -8.13 -9.02 -5.10
C GLY A 150 -8.80 -10.38 -5.17
N THR A 151 -8.01 -11.39 -4.79
CA THR A 151 -8.43 -12.79 -4.67
C THR A 151 -9.37 -13.01 -3.48
N ASP A 152 -9.99 -14.19 -3.42
CA ASP A 152 -10.81 -14.63 -2.29
C ASP A 152 -10.10 -14.46 -0.94
N GLN A 153 -8.79 -14.72 -0.89
CA GLN A 153 -7.98 -14.60 0.32
C GLN A 153 -7.91 -13.14 0.81
N LEU A 154 -7.79 -12.18 -0.09
CA LEU A 154 -7.76 -10.76 0.27
C LEU A 154 -9.15 -10.31 0.75
N ARG A 155 -10.22 -10.69 0.03
CA ARG A 155 -11.60 -10.39 0.45
C ARG A 155 -11.93 -10.94 1.83
N ASN A 156 -11.52 -12.18 2.10
CA ASN A 156 -11.68 -12.80 3.42
C ASN A 156 -10.90 -12.05 4.50
N SER A 157 -9.77 -11.44 4.16
CA SER A 157 -8.98 -10.64 5.10
C SER A 157 -9.65 -9.32 5.45
N PHE A 158 -10.27 -8.63 4.48
CA PHE A 158 -11.11 -7.46 4.74
C PHE A 158 -12.34 -7.82 5.58
N HIS A 159 -13.06 -8.88 5.22
CA HIS A 159 -14.24 -9.35 5.94
C HIS A 159 -13.94 -9.66 7.41
N ARG A 160 -12.83 -10.37 7.72
CA ARG A 160 -12.44 -10.67 9.11
C ARG A 160 -12.14 -9.42 9.95
N LEU A 161 -11.83 -8.29 9.31
CA LEU A 161 -11.59 -7.01 9.97
C LEU A 161 -12.83 -6.12 10.00
N GLY A 162 -13.96 -6.59 9.48
CA GLY A 162 -15.21 -5.82 9.37
C GLY A 162 -15.17 -4.75 8.29
N ILE A 163 -14.18 -4.77 7.40
CA ILE A 163 -14.07 -3.79 6.30
C ILE A 163 -15.03 -4.22 5.20
N ALA A 164 -16.04 -3.38 4.93
CA ALA A 164 -16.99 -3.60 3.86
C ALA A 164 -16.31 -3.46 2.50
N THR A 165 -16.58 -4.40 1.61
CA THR A 165 -16.09 -4.39 0.22
C THR A 165 -17.28 -4.55 -0.70
N GLN A 166 -17.31 -3.81 -1.81
CA GLN A 166 -18.31 -3.97 -2.86
C GLN A 166 -17.65 -4.45 -4.14
N VAL A 167 -18.08 -5.60 -4.64
CA VAL A 167 -17.59 -6.12 -5.92
C VAL A 167 -18.17 -5.29 -7.06
N LEU A 168 -17.29 -4.80 -7.95
CA LEU A 168 -17.64 -4.03 -9.13
C LEU A 168 -17.69 -4.89 -10.39
N ALA A 169 -16.72 -5.81 -10.53
CA ALA A 169 -16.59 -6.69 -11.68
C ALA A 169 -15.72 -7.92 -11.35
N THR A 170 -15.83 -8.97 -12.15
CA THR A 170 -14.86 -10.07 -12.17
C THR A 170 -13.57 -9.62 -12.87
N ALA A 171 -12.40 -10.02 -12.37
CA ALA A 171 -11.13 -9.74 -13.05
C ALA A 171 -10.82 -10.87 -14.05
N ASP A 172 -11.41 -10.77 -15.24
CA ASP A 172 -11.21 -11.73 -16.32
C ASP A 172 -9.88 -11.46 -17.05
N PRO A 173 -8.89 -12.38 -17.01
CA PRO A 173 -7.60 -12.20 -17.68
C PRO A 173 -7.73 -11.97 -19.19
N ALA A 174 -8.80 -12.46 -19.84
CA ALA A 174 -8.99 -12.30 -21.28
C ALA A 174 -9.21 -10.84 -21.70
N THR A 175 -9.52 -9.96 -20.75
CA THR A 175 -9.67 -8.51 -20.99
C THR A 175 -8.34 -7.77 -20.99
N LEU A 176 -7.29 -8.36 -20.43
CA LEU A 176 -5.97 -7.73 -20.40
C LEU A 176 -5.32 -7.75 -21.79
N PRO A 177 -4.50 -6.74 -22.15
CA PRO A 177 -3.82 -6.69 -23.45
C PRO A 177 -2.95 -7.91 -23.78
N ASP A 178 -2.39 -8.55 -22.75
CA ASP A 178 -1.55 -9.74 -22.85
C ASP A 178 -2.30 -11.04 -22.47
N GLY A 179 -3.62 -10.97 -22.29
CA GLY A 179 -4.45 -12.10 -21.87
C GLY A 179 -4.11 -12.64 -20.48
N GLY A 180 -3.49 -11.83 -19.62
CA GLY A 180 -3.04 -12.26 -18.29
C GLY A 180 -1.75 -13.10 -18.33
N ALA A 181 -0.96 -12.97 -19.39
CA ALA A 181 0.36 -13.58 -19.46
C ALA A 181 1.22 -13.20 -18.24
N GLY A 182 1.99 -14.16 -17.73
CA GLY A 182 2.86 -13.95 -16.56
C GLY A 182 2.14 -13.97 -15.21
N TRP A 183 0.81 -13.99 -15.14
CA TRP A 183 0.09 -14.05 -13.86
C TRP A 183 -0.01 -15.45 -13.23
N GLY A 184 0.56 -16.48 -13.88
CA GLY A 184 0.60 -17.84 -13.36
C GLY A 184 -0.79 -18.33 -12.93
N ARG A 185 -0.91 -18.82 -11.70
CA ARG A 185 -2.16 -19.30 -11.10
C ARG A 185 -2.98 -18.22 -10.38
N TYR A 186 -2.65 -16.94 -10.52
CA TYR A 186 -3.33 -15.87 -9.80
C TYR A 186 -4.86 -15.88 -10.05
N TYR A 187 -5.28 -16.10 -11.30
CA TYR A 187 -6.69 -16.12 -11.68
C TYR A 187 -7.45 -17.36 -11.21
N ASP A 188 -6.76 -18.46 -10.87
CA ASP A 188 -7.37 -19.63 -10.24
C ASP A 188 -7.98 -19.30 -8.87
N HIS A 189 -7.61 -18.16 -8.29
CA HIS A 189 -8.11 -17.64 -7.01
C HIS A 189 -9.24 -16.62 -7.15
N HIS A 190 -9.92 -16.62 -8.30
CA HIS A 190 -11.12 -15.83 -8.61
C HIS A 190 -11.00 -14.36 -8.19
N PRO A 191 -9.99 -13.63 -8.68
CA PRO A 191 -9.84 -12.23 -8.37
C PRO A 191 -11.03 -11.42 -8.89
N VAL A 192 -11.42 -10.41 -8.12
CA VAL A 192 -12.49 -9.47 -8.50
C VAL A 192 -12.02 -8.04 -8.27
N VAL A 193 -12.56 -7.12 -9.07
CA VAL A 193 -12.45 -5.68 -8.83
C VAL A 193 -13.43 -5.32 -7.73
N MET A 194 -12.96 -4.64 -6.70
CA MET A 194 -13.77 -4.21 -5.58
C MET A 194 -13.51 -2.76 -5.20
N ALA A 195 -14.54 -2.09 -4.67
CA ALA A 195 -14.49 -0.78 -4.07
C ALA A 195 -14.63 -0.87 -2.54
N ILE A 196 -13.90 0.00 -1.84
CA ILE A 196 -13.91 0.14 -0.39
C ILE A 196 -13.96 1.64 -0.09
N ARG A 197 -14.91 2.06 0.74
CA ARG A 197 -14.97 3.44 1.20
C ARG A 197 -13.95 3.62 2.33
N VAL A 198 -13.10 4.64 2.23
CA VAL A 198 -12.03 4.88 3.22
C VAL A 198 -12.61 5.08 4.61
N ALA A 199 -13.70 5.85 4.73
CA ALA A 199 -14.41 6.07 5.98
C ALA A 199 -14.92 4.76 6.63
N ASP A 200 -15.41 3.81 5.82
CA ASP A 200 -15.90 2.52 6.33
C ASP A 200 -14.74 1.65 6.83
N GLY A 201 -13.61 1.66 6.09
CA GLY A 201 -12.37 1.02 6.52
C GLY A 201 -11.87 1.58 7.85
N MET A 202 -11.82 2.91 7.98
CA MET A 202 -11.45 3.60 9.22
C MET A 202 -12.38 3.25 10.37
N SER A 203 -13.70 3.20 10.14
CA SER A 203 -14.69 2.82 11.15
C SER A 203 -14.51 1.36 11.63
N ALA A 204 -14.32 0.43 10.70
CA ALA A 204 -14.09 -0.98 11.00
C ALA A 204 -12.81 -1.19 11.82
N LEU A 205 -11.72 -0.54 11.40
CA LEU A 205 -10.42 -0.61 12.08
C LEU A 205 -10.44 0.05 13.46
N ARG A 206 -11.25 1.10 13.65
CA ARG A 206 -11.48 1.73 14.97
C ARG A 206 -12.18 0.75 15.91
N THR A 207 -13.24 0.09 15.42
CA THR A 207 -13.99 -0.93 16.17
C THR A 207 -13.10 -2.12 16.54
N ALA A 208 -12.23 -2.54 15.63
CA ALA A 208 -11.23 -3.59 15.87
C ALA A 208 -10.08 -3.16 16.83
N GLY A 209 -10.04 -1.90 17.26
CA GLY A 209 -9.00 -1.35 18.14
C GLY A 209 -7.64 -1.13 17.47
N LEU A 210 -7.52 -1.37 16.16
CA LEU A 210 -6.25 -1.29 15.44
C LEU A 210 -5.76 0.15 15.24
N LEU A 211 -6.69 1.12 15.14
CA LEU A 211 -6.30 2.53 15.01
C LEU A 211 -5.61 3.08 16.27
N ARG A 212 -5.79 2.46 17.44
CA ARG A 212 -5.08 2.85 18.68
C ARG A 212 -3.58 2.55 18.63
N LEU A 213 -3.15 1.72 17.69
CA LEU A 213 -1.76 1.33 17.50
C LEU A 213 -1.02 2.28 16.55
N ILE A 214 -1.74 3.23 15.95
CA ILE A 214 -1.23 4.17 14.96
C ILE A 214 -0.71 5.43 15.66
N GLN A 215 0.50 5.83 15.31
CA GLN A 215 1.12 7.09 15.72
C GLN A 215 1.64 7.79 14.47
N PRO A 216 1.28 9.07 14.23
CA PRO A 216 1.88 9.83 13.14
C PRO A 216 3.38 9.99 13.40
N VAL A 217 4.17 10.02 12.34
CA VAL A 217 5.58 10.40 12.44
C VAL A 217 5.63 11.92 12.35
N GLU A 218 6.09 12.58 13.41
CA GLU A 218 6.40 14.01 13.34
C GLU A 218 7.59 14.17 12.41
N SER A 219 7.41 14.89 11.30
CA SER A 219 8.53 15.32 10.47
C SER A 219 9.34 16.30 11.31
N GLU A 220 10.51 15.89 11.82
CA GLU A 220 11.51 16.85 12.24
C GLU A 220 11.87 17.69 11.01
N ALA A 221 11.36 18.92 10.96
CA ALA A 221 11.90 19.93 10.05
C ALA A 221 13.41 20.03 10.35
N PRO A 222 14.27 20.25 9.34
CA PRO A 222 15.68 20.50 9.61
C PRO A 222 15.74 21.71 10.55
N GLY A 223 16.21 21.47 11.78
CA GLY A 223 16.33 22.52 12.78
C GLY A 223 17.18 23.64 12.22
N GLU A 224 16.61 24.84 12.22
CA GLU A 224 17.39 26.08 12.08
C GLU A 224 18.55 25.98 13.06
N GLU A 225 19.77 26.03 12.51
CA GLU A 225 21.00 26.09 13.27
C GLU A 225 20.84 27.14 14.37
N ALA A 226 20.95 26.67 15.62
CA ALA A 226 21.11 27.55 16.76
C ALA A 226 22.39 28.35 16.55
N MET A 227 22.24 29.54 15.98
CA MET A 227 23.21 30.62 15.99
C MET A 227 23.57 30.90 17.45
N ALA A 228 24.64 30.27 17.90
CA ALA A 228 25.29 30.55 19.16
C ALA A 228 25.83 31.99 19.12
N GLY A 229 24.96 32.95 19.45
CA GLY A 229 25.33 34.31 19.78
C GLY A 229 26.19 34.28 21.04
N GLY A 230 27.50 34.42 20.85
CA GLY A 230 28.44 34.63 21.93
C GLY A 230 28.07 35.86 22.74
N SER A 231 27.93 35.69 24.05
CA SER A 231 27.93 36.80 25.00
C SER A 231 29.12 36.60 25.92
N TYR A 232 30.14 37.43 25.71
CA TYR A 232 31.30 37.55 26.57
C TYR A 232 30.88 38.05 27.95
N GLY A 233 31.34 37.36 28.99
CA GLY A 233 31.09 37.71 30.38
C GLY A 233 31.74 39.03 30.79
N HIS A 234 31.04 39.78 31.64
CA HIS A 234 31.61 40.86 32.42
C HIS A 234 31.88 40.33 33.83
N ILE A 235 33.14 40.34 34.24
CA ILE A 235 33.56 40.09 35.63
C ILE A 235 33.62 41.45 36.33
N ALA A 236 33.22 41.46 37.60
CA ALA A 236 33.43 42.56 38.55
C ALA A 236 34.89 42.57 39.06
#